data_AF-A0A1H6L7E9-F1
#
_entry.id   AF-A0A1H6L7E9-F1
#
_cell.length_a   1.000
_cell.length_b   1.000
_cell.length_c   1.000
_cell.angle_alpha   90.00
_cell.angle_beta   90.00
_cell.angle_gamma   90.00
#
_symmetry.space_group_name_H-M   'P 1'
#
loop_
_entity.id
_entity.type
_entity.pdbx_description
1 polymer ?
#
loop_
_entity_poly.entity_id
_entity_poly.type
_entity_poly.pdbx_seq_one_letter_code
_entity_poly.pdbx_strand_id
1 'polypeptide(L)' 'MGIAYRKLEKYQKAIDAYQKAIDIKSDYYMAYNNMGVVYNILEKDQKAIDAFEKAIKIKPDFYKAKRNLNSTLKQSKEQ' A
#
# COMPACT_ATOMS: atom_id res chain seq x y z
N MET A 1 9.96 10.65 2.54
CA MET A 1 10.96 9.56 2.60
C MET A 1 10.46 8.23 2.01
N GLY A 2 9.28 7.71 2.38
CA GLY A 2 8.82 6.39 1.89
C GLY A 2 8.83 6.21 0.36
N ILE A 3 8.36 7.21 -0.40
CA ILE A 3 8.37 7.14 -1.88
C ILE A 3 9.80 7.08 -2.45
N ALA A 4 10.72 7.84 -1.86
CA ALA A 4 12.12 7.83 -2.27
C ALA A 4 12.76 6.47 -2.00
N TYR A 5 12.53 5.87 -0.82
CA TYR A 5 13.02 4.53 -0.53
C TYR A 5 12.45 3.47 -1.48
N ARG A 6 11.16 3.56 -1.84
CA ARG A 6 10.58 2.66 -2.84
C ARG A 6 11.27 2.79 -4.21
N LYS A 7 11.52 4.03 -4.66
CA LYS A 7 12.23 4.28 -5.94
C LYS A 7 13.68 3.76 -5.93
N LEU A 8 14.29 3.68 -4.76
CA LEU A 8 15.62 3.12 -4.54
C LEU A 8 15.58 1.61 -4.20
N GLU A 9 14.43 0.95 -4.39
CA GLU A 9 14.20 -0.48 -4.10
C GLU A 9 14.47 -0.89 -2.64
N LYS A 10 14.56 0.09 -1.73
CA LYS A 10 14.73 -0.11 -0.29
C LYS A 10 13.36 -0.36 0.35
N TYR A 11 12.73 -1.47 -0.01
CA TYR A 11 11.32 -1.75 0.29
C TYR A 11 11.01 -1.78 1.80
N GLN A 12 11.86 -2.39 2.63
CA GLN A 12 11.66 -2.40 4.08
C GLN A 12 11.69 -0.98 4.66
N LYS A 13 12.66 -0.16 4.26
CA LYS A 13 12.74 1.25 4.69
C LYS A 13 11.55 2.08 4.19
N ALA A 14 11.01 1.74 3.02
CA ALA A 14 9.80 2.36 2.52
C ALA A 14 8.59 2.03 3.41
N ILE A 15 8.42 0.75 3.77
CA ILE A 15 7.37 0.28 4.69
C ILE A 15 7.50 0.98 6.05
N ASP A 16 8.70 1.00 6.65
CA ASP A 16 8.92 1.64 7.96
C ASP A 16 8.58 3.13 7.92
N ALA A 17 8.91 3.81 6.82
CA ALA A 17 8.58 5.22 6.63
C ALA A 17 7.07 5.46 6.45
N TYR A 18 6.35 4.56 5.78
CA TYR A 18 4.89 4.66 5.67
C TYR A 18 4.21 4.33 7.01
N GLN A 19 4.72 3.34 7.75
CA GLN A 19 4.21 3.01 9.08
C GLN A 19 4.36 4.18 10.04
N LYS A 20 5.53 4.83 10.10
CA LYS A 20 5.71 6.06 10.90
C LYS A 20 4.73 7.17 10.49
N ALA A 21 4.44 7.32 9.20
CA ALA A 21 3.47 8.30 8.74
C ALA A 21 2.04 7.95 9.19
N ILE A 22 1.70 6.67 9.25
CA ILE A 22 0.43 6.15 9.78
C ILE A 22 0.35 6.35 11.30
N ASP A 23 1.44 6.13 12.03
CA ASP A 23 1.49 6.30 13.50
C ASP A 23 1.28 7.77 13.89
N ILE A 24 1.78 8.71 13.08
CA ILE A 24 1.56 10.15 13.25
C ILE A 24 0.15 10.55 12.81
N LYS A 25 -0.33 9.98 11.70
CA LYS A 25 -1.62 10.30 11.10
C LYS A 25 -2.32 9.04 10.62
N SER A 26 -3.19 8.49 11.48
CA SER A 26 -3.86 7.21 11.25
C SER A 26 -4.86 7.23 10.09
N ASP A 27 -5.34 8.41 9.68
CA ASP A 27 -6.22 8.61 8.52
C ASP A 27 -5.43 8.98 7.24
N TYR A 28 -4.12 8.73 7.20
CA TYR A 28 -3.31 9.04 6.02
C TYR A 28 -3.43 7.96 4.93
N TYR A 29 -4.54 7.96 4.21
CA TYR A 29 -4.88 6.98 3.16
C TYR A 29 -3.78 6.80 2.09
N MET A 30 -3.01 7.85 1.77
CA MET A 30 -1.91 7.76 0.81
C MET A 30 -0.75 6.91 1.31
N ALA A 31 -0.47 6.90 2.62
CA ALA A 31 0.55 6.03 3.20
C ALA A 31 0.14 4.56 3.07
N TYR A 32 -1.11 4.23 3.42
CA TYR A 32 -1.66 2.88 3.23
C TYR A 32 -1.59 2.42 1.78
N ASN A 33 -2.03 3.23 0.82
CA ASN A 33 -1.95 2.85 -0.60
C ASN A 33 -0.50 2.65 -1.06
N ASN A 34 0.43 3.53 -0.67
CA ASN A 34 1.82 3.36 -1.07
C ASN A 34 2.48 2.16 -0.40
N MET A 35 2.09 1.82 0.83
CA MET A 35 2.52 0.61 1.53
C MET A 35 1.99 -0.64 0.83
N GLY A 36 0.73 -0.64 0.40
CA GLY A 36 0.15 -1.71 -0.40
C GLY A 36 0.88 -1.94 -1.73
N VAL A 37 1.26 -0.86 -2.43
CA VAL A 37 2.10 -0.97 -3.64
C VAL A 37 3.44 -1.65 -3.34
N VAL A 38 4.08 -1.32 -2.22
CA VAL A 38 5.33 -1.98 -1.83
C VAL A 38 5.11 -3.46 -1.49
N TYR A 39 4.01 -3.81 -0.83
CA TYR A 39 3.69 -5.21 -0.55
C TYR A 39 3.42 -6.02 -1.83
N ASN A 40 2.75 -5.46 -2.84
CA ASN A 40 2.60 -6.10 -4.15
C ASN A 40 3.97 -6.40 -4.80
N ILE A 41 4.91 -5.44 -4.76
CA ILE A 41 6.25 -5.63 -5.33
C ILE A 41 7.00 -6.77 -4.61
N LEU A 42 6.70 -6.97 -3.33
CA LEU A 42 7.27 -8.04 -2.52
C LEU A 42 6.46 -9.35 -2.58
N GLU A 43 5.46 -9.44 -3.46
CA GLU A 43 4.55 -10.60 -3.60
C GLU A 43 3.83 -10.97 -2.29
N LYS A 44 3.60 -9.97 -1.43
CA LYS A 44 2.86 -10.12 -0.16
C LYS A 44 1.42 -9.68 -0.35
N ASP A 45 0.71 -10.41 -1.20
CA ASP A 45 -0.61 -10.03 -1.71
C ASP A 45 -1.64 -9.74 -0.60
N GLN A 46 -1.72 -10.60 0.42
CA GLN A 46 -2.66 -10.37 1.52
C GLN A 46 -2.38 -9.04 2.24
N LYS A 47 -1.11 -8.70 2.49
CA LYS A 47 -0.74 -7.42 3.12
C LYS A 47 -1.01 -6.23 2.22
N ALA A 48 -0.89 -6.42 0.90
CA ALA A 48 -1.23 -5.39 -0.07
C ALA A 48 -2.74 -5.12 -0.08
N ILE A 49 -3.56 -6.18 -0.12
CA ILE A 49 -5.03 -6.12 -0.03
C ILE A 49 -5.45 -5.36 1.23
N ASP A 50 -4.98 -5.78 2.40
CA ASP A 50 -5.31 -5.13 3.68
C ASP A 50 -4.97 -3.62 3.66
N ALA A 51 -3.83 -3.27 3.07
CA ALA A 51 -3.40 -1.88 2.97
C ALA A 51 -4.28 -1.06 2.00
N PHE A 52 -4.66 -1.62 0.85
CA PHE A 52 -5.55 -0.95 -0.09
C PHE A 52 -6.97 -0.81 0.46
N GLU A 53 -7.49 -1.82 1.15
CA GLU A 53 -8.79 -1.76 1.82
C GLU A 53 -8.83 -0.67 2.90
N LYS A 54 -7.77 -0.56 3.73
CA LYS A 54 -7.66 0.54 4.69
C LYS A 54 -7.66 1.91 4.00
N ALA A 55 -6.92 2.05 2.89
CA ALA A 55 -6.92 3.30 2.13
C ALA A 55 -8.32 3.66 1.58
N ILE A 56 -9.07 2.66 1.08
CA ILE A 56 -10.44 2.83 0.58
C ILE A 56 -11.41 3.15 1.71
N LYS A 57 -11.27 2.49 2.87
CA LYS A 57 -12.11 2.75 4.05
C LYS A 57 -11.97 4.19 4.53
N ILE A 58 -10.75 4.73 4.53
CA ILE A 58 -10.47 6.12 4.92
C ILE A 58 -10.92 7.11 3.82
N LYS A 59 -10.66 6.79 2.55
CA LYS A 59 -11.00 7.65 1.41
C LYS A 59 -11.72 6.84 0.32
N PRO A 60 -13.05 6.69 0.41
CA PRO A 60 -13.83 5.82 -0.49
C PRO A 60 -13.82 6.24 -1.97
N ASP A 61 -13.56 7.50 -2.27
CA ASP A 61 -13.40 8.07 -3.61
C ASP A 61 -11.97 7.95 -4.16
N PHE A 62 -11.05 7.34 -3.42
CA PHE A 62 -9.68 7.16 -3.87
C PHE A 62 -9.55 6.00 -4.88
N TYR A 63 -9.85 6.31 -6.14
CA TYR A 63 -9.86 5.37 -7.27
C TYR A 63 -8.54 4.60 -7.45
N LYS A 64 -7.40 5.21 -7.08
CA LYS A 64 -6.09 4.57 -7.20
C LYS A 64 -5.96 3.34 -6.29
N ALA A 65 -6.45 3.40 -5.05
CA ALA A 65 -6.44 2.24 -4.16
C ALA A 65 -7.38 1.14 -4.66
N LYS A 66 -8.58 1.49 -5.17
CA LYS A 66 -9.50 0.52 -5.78
C LYS A 66 -8.87 -0.20 -6.97
N ARG A 67 -8.23 0.55 -7.88
CA ARG A 67 -7.54 -0.04 -9.04
C ARG A 67 -6.42 -0.99 -8.60
N ASN A 68 -5.63 -0.58 -7.61
CA ASN A 68 -4.55 -1.42 -7.10
C ASN A 68 -5.08 -2.69 -6.43
N LEU A 69 -6.14 -2.57 -5.61
CA LEU A 69 -6.80 -3.72 -4.98
C LEU A 69 -7.30 -4.72 -6.03
N ASN A 70 -8.02 -4.25 -7.05
CA ASN A 70 -8.51 -5.12 -8.12
C ASN A 70 -7.35 -5.80 -8.88
N SER A 71 -6.25 -5.09 -9.09
CA SER A 71 -5.04 -5.64 -9.71
C SER A 71 -4.43 -6.75 -8.85
N THR A 72 -4.29 -6.52 -7.53
CA THR A 72 -3.76 -7.53 -6.60
C THR A 72 -4.66 -8.75 -6.55
N LEU A 73 -5.97 -8.57 -6.39
CA LEU A 73 -6.94 -9.67 -6.33
C LEU A 73 -6.95 -10.52 -7.60
N LYS A 74 -6.66 -9.93 -8.76
CA LYS A 74 -6.51 -10.68 -10.01
C LYS A 74 -5.22 -11.50 -9.99
N GLN A 75 -4.10 -10.87 -9.61
CA GLN A 75 -2.80 -11.53 -9.51
C GLN A 75 -2.82 -12.71 -8.53
N SER A 76 -3.42 -12.55 -7.34
CA SER A 76 -3.49 -13.61 -6.32
C SER A 76 -4.35 -14.80 -6.71
N LYS A 77 -5.22 -14.65 -7.72
CA LYS A 77 -6.05 -15.75 -8.25
C LYS A 77 -5.34 -16.53 -9.37
N GLU A 78 -4.26 -15.97 -9.91
CA GLU A 78 -3.47 -16.55 -11.00
C GLU A 78 -2.22 -17.30 -10.48
N GLN A 79 -1.97 -17.28 -9.16
CA GLN A 79 -0.92 -18.04 -8.46
C GLN A 79 -1.47 -19.36 -7.90
#